data_AF-A0A2M7L4Y0-F1
#
_entry.id   AF-A0A2M7L4Y0-F1
#
_cell.length_a   1.000
_cell.length_b   1.000
_cell.length_c   1.000
_cell.angle_alpha   90.00
_cell.angle_beta   90.00
_cell.angle_gamma   90.00
#
_symmetry.space_group_name_H-M   'P 1'
#
loop_
_entity.id
_entity.type
_entity.pdbx_description
1 polymer ?
#
loop_
_entity_poly.entity_id
_entity_poly.type
_entity_poly.pdbx_seq_one_letter_code
_entity_poly.pdbx_strand_id
1 'polypeptide(L)'
;MQSDLRLHTQRPELGRAELLTDALILPFTDIESRLSQLALSSSELDAKQLRKSMKSYLGRLNANPHIPLKFRLKVLSRFEQELNLFDGEMTAAVLNAHKIGVILVQEKARSEPDYYPVLIDMVANAIELSVKLLRLSLEQYRAQTVLATRQFFDLARLGLDVAAACTDLPKEATTRLFKAICNHELLRKMDFFAHPPAMQQRIWLELQFHVGVLQPQFLRQGVSPAATCTAPLLLTNLNRPNNPASVSLQLTEALAFDAFVIPLAAFTERVEMAVHHAGSILHQPDMQKQVLHTEHELENTMLGCTAILNALNEEPRQDERGSRIDARIVLQLHATKALQQAFAGDDGYGKKEPTQQNRTNNTWRIANLHADGVCLERVDSGSVPQIVGALVGLHWLLPEVPPDLPFCRENPQQIPELKRLGIVRWIKAVKPGEQQLGITFIEDGYLLAQAVMLGGGQDAEARRTWPVLLRRYLGKRSMILPETGIYREMTFMLSQAGRQAPFKVSDVEQAALNYTCCHIVLANTTNNSTS
;
A
#
# COMPACT_ATOMS: atom_id res chain seq x y z
N MET A 1 -33.74 -14.00 -14.09
CA MET A 1 -32.81 -13.29 -13.18
C MET A 1 -32.85 -11.78 -13.49
N GLN A 2 -33.61 -10.99 -12.72
CA GLN A 2 -33.49 -9.51 -12.76
C GLN A 2 -32.47 -9.09 -11.70
N SER A 3 -31.19 -9.03 -12.07
CA SER A 3 -30.16 -8.35 -11.29
C SER A 3 -29.94 -6.97 -11.90
N ASP A 4 -30.57 -5.95 -11.33
CA ASP A 4 -30.34 -4.55 -11.73
C ASP A 4 -28.91 -4.17 -11.35
N LEU A 5 -28.05 -4.11 -12.36
CA LEU A 5 -26.66 -3.71 -12.21
C LEU A 5 -26.59 -2.19 -12.01
N ARG A 6 -26.25 -1.72 -10.81
CA ARG A 6 -26.22 -0.28 -10.47
C ARG A 6 -24.84 0.34 -10.65
N LEU A 7 -24.26 0.22 -11.84
CA LEU A 7 -22.98 0.90 -12.12
C LEU A 7 -23.18 2.40 -12.28
N HIS A 8 -22.55 3.17 -11.40
CA HIS A 8 -22.48 4.64 -11.54
C HIS A 8 -21.53 5.04 -12.67
N THR A 9 -22.01 5.03 -13.91
CA THR A 9 -21.20 5.44 -15.07
C THR A 9 -21.29 6.94 -15.30
N GLN A 10 -20.16 7.59 -15.54
CA GLN A 10 -20.14 8.98 -15.98
C GLN A 10 -20.33 9.02 -17.51
N ARG A 11 -21.45 9.58 -17.97
CA ARG A 11 -21.71 9.81 -19.39
C ARG A 11 -21.88 11.31 -19.61
N PRO A 12 -21.04 11.97 -20.42
CA PRO A 12 -21.32 13.34 -20.81
C PRO A 12 -22.59 13.40 -21.65
N GLU A 13 -23.38 14.47 -21.48
CA GLU A 13 -24.53 14.75 -22.34
C GLU A 13 -24.00 15.41 -23.64
N LEU A 14 -24.33 14.82 -24.79
CA LEU A 14 -23.95 15.33 -26.10
C LEU A 14 -25.20 15.84 -26.84
N GLY A 15 -25.02 16.91 -27.62
CA GLY A 15 -26.05 17.40 -28.53
C GLY A 15 -26.31 16.45 -29.71
N ARG A 16 -27.49 16.52 -30.34
CA ARG A 16 -27.85 15.65 -31.48
C ARG A 16 -26.87 15.73 -32.65
N ALA A 17 -26.35 16.92 -32.96
CA ALA A 17 -25.36 17.12 -34.01
C ALA A 17 -24.00 16.48 -33.66
N GLU A 18 -23.61 16.55 -32.38
CA GLU A 18 -22.38 15.94 -31.88
C GLU A 18 -22.47 14.42 -31.90
N LEU A 19 -23.62 13.84 -31.55
CA LEU A 19 -23.88 12.40 -31.63
C LEU A 19 -23.73 11.86 -33.06
N LEU A 20 -24.28 12.57 -34.06
CA LEU A 20 -24.15 12.17 -35.46
C LEU A 20 -22.70 12.31 -35.97
N THR A 21 -22.05 13.40 -35.59
CA THR A 21 -20.66 13.69 -35.98
C THR A 21 -19.69 12.67 -35.37
N ASP A 22 -19.83 12.37 -34.07
CA ASP A 22 -19.01 11.39 -33.37
C ASP A 22 -19.26 9.96 -33.90
N ALA A 23 -20.50 9.62 -34.27
CA ALA A 23 -20.80 8.33 -34.88
C ALA A 23 -20.09 8.15 -36.24
N LEU A 24 -19.86 9.25 -36.97
CA LEU A 24 -19.14 9.25 -38.24
C LEU A 24 -17.62 9.35 -38.07
N ILE A 25 -17.08 9.97 -37.03
CA ILE A 25 -15.64 10.25 -36.90
C ILE A 25 -14.91 9.24 -36.01
N LEU A 26 -15.50 8.84 -34.88
CA LEU A 26 -14.84 7.98 -33.90
C LEU A 26 -14.40 6.61 -34.47
N PRO A 27 -15.16 5.98 -35.40
CA PRO A 27 -14.74 4.73 -36.02
C PRO A 27 -13.47 4.80 -36.87
N PHE A 28 -13.10 5.99 -37.37
CA PHE A 28 -11.97 6.19 -38.28
C PHE A 28 -10.74 6.81 -37.61
N THR A 29 -10.83 7.13 -36.32
CA THR A 29 -9.68 7.62 -35.57
C THR A 29 -8.71 6.46 -35.32
N ASP A 30 -7.46 6.59 -35.77
CA ASP A 30 -6.43 5.57 -35.53
C ASP A 30 -5.96 5.59 -34.06
N ILE A 31 -6.57 4.72 -33.26
CA ILE A 31 -6.23 4.52 -31.85
C ILE A 31 -4.89 3.78 -31.72
N GLU A 32 -4.55 2.88 -32.64
CA GLU A 32 -3.34 2.06 -32.55
C GLU A 32 -2.09 2.92 -32.73
N SER A 33 -2.09 3.81 -33.71
CA SER A 33 -1.01 4.78 -33.88
C SER A 33 -0.87 5.69 -32.66
N ARG A 34 -1.98 6.13 -32.05
CA ARG A 34 -1.96 7.00 -30.86
C ARG A 34 -1.45 6.28 -29.63
N LEU A 35 -1.86 5.04 -29.39
CA LEU A 35 -1.35 4.23 -28.26
C LEU A 35 0.15 3.94 -28.43
N SER A 36 0.58 3.61 -29.64
CA SER A 36 1.99 3.40 -29.96
C SER A 36 2.82 4.67 -29.75
N GLN A 37 2.30 5.85 -30.14
CA GLN A 37 2.93 7.14 -29.87
C GLN A 37 3.06 7.42 -28.37
N LEU A 38 2.11 6.99 -27.55
CA LEU A 38 2.19 7.14 -26.09
C LEU A 38 3.30 6.26 -25.51
N ALA A 39 3.41 5.02 -25.99
CA ALA A 39 4.46 4.09 -25.57
C ALA A 39 5.87 4.61 -25.94
N LEU A 40 5.99 5.30 -27.07
CA LEU A 40 7.26 5.80 -27.61
C LEU A 40 7.56 7.26 -27.24
N SER A 41 6.63 7.95 -26.54
CA SER A 41 6.81 9.36 -26.20
C SER A 41 7.95 9.56 -25.20
N SER A 42 8.95 10.37 -25.58
CA SER A 42 10.08 10.76 -24.72
C SER A 42 9.81 12.04 -23.91
N SER A 43 8.74 12.76 -24.22
CA SER A 43 8.36 14.03 -23.61
C SER A 43 7.12 13.87 -22.71
N GLU A 44 7.23 14.27 -21.43
CA GLU A 44 6.12 14.22 -20.48
C GLU A 44 4.92 15.10 -20.89
N LEU A 45 5.19 16.21 -21.57
CA LEU A 45 4.14 17.13 -22.02
C LEU A 45 3.30 16.51 -23.13
N ASP A 46 3.95 15.86 -24.09
CA ASP A 46 3.26 15.19 -25.20
C ASP A 46 2.48 13.98 -24.70
N ALA A 47 3.06 13.22 -23.77
CA ALA A 47 2.36 12.12 -23.09
C ALA A 47 1.09 12.61 -22.37
N LYS A 48 1.14 13.74 -21.66
CA LYS A 48 -0.01 14.34 -20.98
C LYS A 48 -1.09 14.80 -21.97
N GLN A 49 -0.71 15.45 -23.06
CA GLN A 49 -1.66 15.87 -24.10
C GLN A 49 -2.35 14.67 -24.75
N LEU A 50 -1.58 13.62 -25.05
CA LEU A 50 -2.08 12.40 -25.66
C LEU A 50 -3.05 11.65 -24.73
N ARG A 51 -2.74 11.54 -23.43
CA ARG A 51 -3.67 10.99 -22.42
C ARG A 51 -4.95 11.81 -22.34
N LYS A 52 -4.87 13.15 -22.35
CA LYS A 52 -6.05 14.03 -22.36
C LYS A 52 -6.91 13.80 -23.61
N SER A 53 -6.28 13.64 -24.77
CA SER A 53 -6.96 13.32 -26.03
C SER A 53 -7.66 11.96 -25.97
N MET A 54 -7.00 10.93 -25.47
CA MET A 54 -7.58 9.58 -25.32
C MET A 54 -8.72 9.55 -24.30
N LYS A 55 -8.60 10.27 -23.18
CA LYS A 55 -9.66 10.43 -22.18
C LYS A 55 -10.90 11.09 -22.80
N SER A 56 -10.70 12.13 -23.62
CA SER A 56 -11.77 12.78 -24.38
C SER A 56 -12.43 11.82 -25.37
N TYR A 57 -11.62 11.04 -26.10
CA TYR A 57 -12.09 10.01 -27.02
C TYR A 57 -12.98 8.97 -26.32
N LEU A 58 -12.53 8.43 -25.17
CA LEU A 58 -13.34 7.51 -24.36
C LEU A 58 -14.61 8.18 -23.83
N GLY A 59 -14.54 9.45 -23.43
CA GLY A 59 -15.71 10.23 -23.00
C GLY A 59 -16.78 10.32 -24.09
N ARG A 60 -16.38 10.63 -25.32
CA ARG A 60 -17.27 10.69 -26.50
C ARG A 60 -17.81 9.32 -26.89
N LEU A 61 -16.95 8.30 -26.90
CA LEU A 61 -17.34 6.91 -27.12
C LEU A 61 -18.45 6.50 -26.15
N ASN A 62 -18.35 6.88 -24.89
CA ASN A 62 -19.28 6.55 -23.82
C ASN A 62 -20.61 7.31 -23.91
N ALA A 63 -20.58 8.57 -24.34
CA ALA A 63 -21.76 9.41 -24.48
C ALA A 63 -22.64 9.04 -25.67
N ASN A 64 -22.06 8.49 -26.73
CA ASN A 64 -22.79 8.20 -27.96
C ASN A 64 -23.40 6.79 -27.95
N PRO A 65 -24.74 6.64 -27.91
CA PRO A 65 -25.41 5.34 -27.90
C PRO A 65 -25.48 4.69 -29.29
N HIS A 66 -25.26 5.43 -30.38
CA HIS A 66 -25.36 4.92 -31.74
C HIS A 66 -24.12 4.15 -32.21
N ILE A 67 -23.03 4.19 -31.43
CA ILE A 67 -21.81 3.48 -31.77
C ILE A 67 -22.05 1.98 -31.59
N PRO A 68 -21.80 1.15 -32.62
CA PRO A 68 -22.04 -0.29 -32.54
C PRO A 68 -21.24 -0.95 -31.41
N LEU A 69 -21.90 -1.86 -30.68
CA LEU A 69 -21.26 -2.58 -29.58
C LEU A 69 -19.97 -3.29 -30.02
N LYS A 70 -19.96 -3.94 -31.20
CA LYS A 70 -18.78 -4.62 -31.75
C LYS A 70 -17.58 -3.67 -31.88
N PHE A 71 -17.81 -2.43 -32.34
CA PHE A 71 -16.76 -1.42 -32.42
C PHE A 71 -16.28 -1.00 -31.03
N ARG A 72 -17.20 -0.75 -30.10
CA ARG A 72 -16.85 -0.40 -28.72
C ARG A 72 -15.98 -1.47 -28.05
N LEU A 73 -16.33 -2.75 -28.21
CA LEU A 73 -15.54 -3.86 -27.69
C LEU A 73 -14.14 -3.90 -28.28
N LYS A 74 -14.02 -3.68 -29.61
CA LYS A 74 -12.71 -3.60 -30.28
C LYS A 74 -11.84 -2.49 -29.69
N VAL A 75 -12.42 -1.30 -29.47
CA VAL A 75 -11.70 -0.18 -28.87
C VAL A 75 -11.23 -0.51 -27.46
N LEU A 76 -12.12 -1.05 -26.60
CA LEU A 76 -11.78 -1.41 -25.23
C LEU A 76 -10.63 -2.44 -25.18
N SER A 77 -10.71 -3.48 -26.01
CA SER A 77 -9.65 -4.50 -26.13
C SER A 77 -8.29 -3.91 -26.50
N ARG A 78 -8.24 -2.81 -27.27
CA ARG A 78 -6.97 -2.11 -27.54
C ARG A 78 -6.44 -1.34 -26.34
N PHE A 79 -7.29 -0.66 -25.59
CA PHE A 79 -6.88 -0.01 -24.35
C PHE A 79 -6.43 -1.02 -23.28
N GLU A 80 -6.98 -2.24 -23.27
CA GLU A 80 -6.57 -3.33 -22.39
C GLU A 80 -5.13 -3.79 -22.62
N GLN A 81 -4.69 -3.84 -23.88
CA GLN A 81 -3.33 -4.28 -24.24
C GLN A 81 -2.25 -3.32 -23.70
N GLU A 82 -2.59 -2.04 -23.54
CA GLU A 82 -1.66 -0.97 -23.19
C GLU A 82 -1.84 -0.47 -21.75
N LEU A 83 -2.56 -1.22 -20.89
CA LEU A 83 -2.90 -0.76 -19.55
C LEU A 83 -1.68 -0.37 -18.73
N ASN A 84 -0.55 -1.05 -18.89
CA ASN A 84 0.68 -0.80 -18.14
C ASN A 84 1.22 0.64 -18.31
N LEU A 85 0.87 1.31 -19.40
CA LEU A 85 1.28 2.69 -19.69
C LEU A 85 0.41 3.75 -19.00
N PHE A 86 -0.71 3.35 -18.39
CA PHE A 86 -1.72 4.27 -17.88
C PHE A 86 -1.55 4.58 -16.38
N ASP A 87 -1.70 5.87 -16.08
CA ASP A 87 -1.83 6.40 -14.73
C ASP A 87 -3.24 6.16 -14.15
N GLY A 88 -3.45 6.58 -12.89
CA GLY A 88 -4.72 6.39 -12.19
C GLY A 88 -5.91 7.08 -12.88
N GLU A 89 -5.71 8.23 -13.51
CA GLU A 89 -6.79 8.94 -14.20
C GLU A 89 -7.22 8.23 -15.47
N MET A 90 -6.25 7.82 -16.29
CA MET A 90 -6.54 7.10 -17.53
C MET A 90 -7.14 5.72 -17.24
N THR A 91 -6.61 5.01 -16.24
CA THR A 91 -7.17 3.73 -15.78
C THR A 91 -8.63 3.89 -15.32
N ALA A 92 -8.96 4.98 -14.63
CA ALA A 92 -10.35 5.27 -14.22
C ALA A 92 -11.27 5.56 -15.41
N ALA A 93 -10.78 6.25 -16.44
CA ALA A 93 -11.53 6.51 -17.66
C ALA A 93 -11.83 5.22 -18.45
N VAL A 94 -10.83 4.34 -18.57
CA VAL A 94 -10.99 3.01 -19.20
C VAL A 94 -11.98 2.16 -18.40
N LEU A 95 -11.87 2.12 -17.06
CA LEU A 95 -12.82 1.42 -16.20
C LEU A 95 -14.26 1.94 -16.39
N ASN A 96 -14.45 3.26 -16.50
CA ASN A 96 -15.78 3.83 -16.75
C ASN A 96 -16.35 3.38 -18.12
N ALA A 97 -15.50 3.30 -19.15
CA ALA A 97 -15.90 2.79 -20.46
C ALA A 97 -16.26 1.30 -20.41
N HIS A 98 -15.50 0.50 -19.66
CA HIS A 98 -15.81 -0.90 -19.39
C HIS A 98 -17.16 -1.10 -18.72
N LYS A 99 -17.48 -0.30 -17.69
CA LYS A 99 -18.76 -0.38 -16.97
C LYS A 99 -19.95 -0.18 -17.92
N ILE A 100 -19.85 0.78 -18.85
CA ILE A 100 -20.88 0.99 -19.87
C ILE A 100 -20.94 -0.19 -20.83
N GLY A 101 -19.78 -0.71 -21.27
CA GLY A 101 -19.70 -1.90 -22.11
C GLY A 101 -20.36 -3.12 -21.47
N VAL A 102 -20.12 -3.37 -20.19
CA VAL A 102 -20.73 -4.46 -19.40
C VAL A 102 -22.26 -4.33 -19.38
N ILE A 103 -22.81 -3.13 -19.16
CA ILE A 103 -24.28 -2.91 -19.20
C ILE A 103 -24.83 -3.31 -20.58
N LEU A 104 -24.21 -2.85 -21.67
CA LEU A 104 -24.69 -3.14 -23.02
C LEU A 104 -24.56 -4.62 -23.39
N VAL A 105 -23.47 -5.28 -23.00
CA VAL A 105 -23.30 -6.73 -23.22
C VAL A 105 -24.29 -7.52 -22.37
N GLN A 106 -24.53 -7.11 -21.12
CA GLN A 106 -25.52 -7.75 -20.25
C GLN A 106 -26.93 -7.66 -20.86
N GLU A 107 -27.32 -6.49 -21.38
CA GLU A 107 -28.59 -6.32 -22.08
C GLU A 107 -28.72 -7.25 -23.29
N LYS A 108 -27.66 -7.36 -24.10
CA LYS A 108 -27.66 -8.29 -25.26
C LYS A 108 -27.61 -9.76 -24.87
N ALA A 109 -26.89 -10.12 -23.81
CA ALA A 109 -26.80 -11.50 -23.33
C ALA A 109 -28.15 -12.04 -22.86
N ARG A 110 -29.11 -11.17 -22.49
CA ARG A 110 -30.48 -11.56 -22.16
C ARG A 110 -31.26 -12.07 -23.38
N SER A 111 -30.95 -11.57 -24.58
CA SER A 111 -31.59 -12.01 -25.84
C SER A 111 -30.74 -13.05 -26.58
N GLU A 112 -29.42 -12.99 -26.47
CA GLU A 112 -28.46 -13.84 -27.18
C GLU A 112 -27.44 -14.44 -26.18
N PRO A 113 -27.66 -15.68 -25.69
CA PRO A 113 -26.82 -16.32 -24.68
C PRO A 113 -25.32 -16.44 -25.05
N ASP A 114 -24.98 -16.43 -26.34
CA ASP A 114 -23.60 -16.47 -26.83
C ASP A 114 -22.75 -15.28 -26.35
N TYR A 115 -23.38 -14.22 -25.82
CA TYR A 115 -22.69 -13.10 -25.19
C TYR A 115 -22.27 -13.34 -23.73
N TYR A 116 -22.66 -14.44 -23.08
CA TYR A 116 -22.24 -14.73 -21.69
C TYR A 116 -20.72 -14.89 -21.51
N PRO A 117 -19.98 -15.61 -22.39
CA PRO A 117 -18.52 -15.65 -22.32
C PRO A 117 -17.89 -14.26 -22.47
N VAL A 118 -18.41 -13.44 -23.39
CA VAL A 118 -17.96 -12.05 -23.59
C VAL A 118 -18.23 -11.21 -22.35
N LEU A 119 -19.38 -11.41 -21.70
CA LEU A 119 -19.74 -10.71 -20.48
C LEU A 119 -18.77 -11.03 -19.34
N ILE A 120 -18.43 -12.31 -19.14
CA ILE A 120 -17.50 -12.75 -18.11
C ILE A 120 -16.11 -12.14 -18.34
N ASP A 121 -15.60 -12.19 -19.57
CA ASP A 121 -14.30 -11.62 -19.90
C ASP A 121 -14.28 -10.09 -19.66
N MET A 122 -15.32 -9.38 -20.06
CA MET A 122 -15.44 -7.94 -19.80
C MET A 122 -15.53 -7.59 -18.31
N VAL A 123 -16.25 -8.39 -17.51
CA VAL A 123 -16.34 -8.22 -16.06
C VAL A 123 -14.99 -8.49 -15.41
N ALA A 124 -14.27 -9.54 -15.83
CA ALA A 124 -12.93 -9.83 -15.36
C ALA A 124 -11.97 -8.65 -15.65
N ASN A 125 -11.96 -8.13 -16.89
CA ASN A 125 -11.17 -6.94 -17.27
C ASN A 125 -11.52 -5.72 -16.40
N ALA A 126 -12.82 -5.46 -16.19
CA ALA A 126 -13.27 -4.34 -15.36
C ALA A 126 -12.82 -4.48 -13.89
N ILE A 127 -12.83 -5.70 -13.36
CA ILE A 127 -12.36 -5.97 -12.00
C ILE A 127 -10.83 -5.83 -11.90
N GLU A 128 -10.07 -6.33 -12.89
CA GLU A 128 -8.61 -6.14 -12.94
C GLU A 128 -8.22 -4.66 -12.99
N LEU A 129 -8.96 -3.85 -13.74
CA LEU A 129 -8.81 -2.39 -13.73
C LEU A 129 -9.12 -1.79 -12.35
N SER A 130 -10.15 -2.30 -11.67
CA SER A 130 -10.47 -1.89 -10.29
C SER A 130 -9.34 -2.26 -9.32
N VAL A 131 -8.77 -3.46 -9.45
CA VAL A 131 -7.60 -3.92 -8.68
C VAL A 131 -6.41 -3.00 -8.93
N LYS A 132 -6.12 -2.66 -10.20
CA LYS A 132 -5.04 -1.74 -10.54
C LYS A 132 -5.25 -0.35 -9.94
N LEU A 133 -6.46 0.20 -9.99
CA LEU A 133 -6.78 1.49 -9.36
C LEU A 133 -6.64 1.45 -7.84
N LEU A 134 -7.08 0.36 -7.21
CA LEU A 134 -6.88 0.14 -5.78
C LEU A 134 -5.39 0.12 -5.45
N ARG A 135 -4.58 -0.65 -6.19
CA ARG A 135 -3.12 -0.71 -5.99
C ARG A 135 -2.45 0.65 -6.12
N LEU A 136 -2.74 1.40 -7.19
CA LEU A 136 -2.23 2.76 -7.37
C LEU A 136 -2.66 3.72 -6.24
N SER A 137 -3.85 3.52 -5.69
CA SER A 137 -4.33 4.30 -4.54
C SER A 137 -3.57 3.94 -3.27
N LEU A 138 -3.33 2.64 -3.01
CA LEU A 138 -2.55 2.14 -1.87
C LEU A 138 -1.08 2.59 -1.93
N GLU A 139 -0.46 2.56 -3.11
CA GLU A 139 0.90 3.08 -3.36
C GLU A 139 1.00 4.58 -3.02
N GLN A 140 -0.10 5.32 -3.18
CA GLN A 140 -0.23 6.74 -2.83
C GLN A 140 -0.77 6.98 -1.41
N TYR A 141 -0.93 5.92 -0.61
CA TYR A 141 -1.52 5.97 0.73
C TYR A 141 -2.90 6.64 0.76
N ARG A 142 -3.73 6.31 -0.22
CA ARG A 142 -5.12 6.76 -0.34
C ARG A 142 -6.04 5.57 -0.17
N ALA A 143 -7.04 5.73 0.69
CA ALA A 143 -8.11 4.75 0.80
C ALA A 143 -8.95 4.77 -0.48
N GLN A 144 -9.41 3.59 -0.90
CA GLN A 144 -10.34 3.48 -2.01
C GLN A 144 -11.67 4.16 -1.66
N THR A 145 -12.31 4.78 -2.63
CA THR A 145 -13.61 5.40 -2.42
C THR A 145 -14.71 4.35 -2.24
N VAL A 146 -15.70 4.67 -1.41
CA VAL A 146 -16.90 3.84 -1.22
C VAL A 146 -17.58 3.53 -2.56
N LEU A 147 -17.66 4.54 -3.42
CA LEU A 147 -18.30 4.42 -4.73
C LEU A 147 -17.58 3.40 -5.61
N ALA A 148 -16.25 3.46 -5.68
CA ALA A 148 -15.46 2.49 -6.45
C ALA A 148 -15.63 1.06 -5.90
N THR A 149 -15.65 0.92 -4.57
CA THR A 149 -15.85 -0.39 -3.92
C THR A 149 -17.23 -0.96 -4.22
N ARG A 150 -18.30 -0.15 -4.16
CA ARG A 150 -19.66 -0.57 -4.53
C ARG A 150 -19.74 -1.02 -5.98
N GLN A 151 -19.13 -0.27 -6.89
CA GLN A 151 -19.09 -0.65 -8.31
C GLN A 151 -18.34 -1.96 -8.53
N PHE A 152 -17.25 -2.20 -7.79
CA PHE A 152 -16.59 -3.50 -7.78
C PHE A 152 -17.53 -4.60 -7.28
N PHE A 153 -18.27 -4.38 -6.17
CA PHE A 153 -19.24 -5.36 -5.67
C PHE A 153 -20.32 -5.70 -6.70
N ASP A 154 -20.86 -4.71 -7.40
CA ASP A 154 -21.86 -4.95 -8.45
C ASP A 154 -21.29 -5.78 -9.62
N LEU A 155 -20.05 -5.47 -10.04
CA LEU A 155 -19.35 -6.23 -11.10
C LEU A 155 -19.04 -7.66 -10.65
N ALA A 156 -18.49 -7.83 -9.46
CA ALA A 156 -18.14 -9.13 -8.90
C ALA A 156 -19.39 -10.00 -8.67
N ARG A 157 -20.47 -9.41 -8.15
CA ARG A 157 -21.78 -10.07 -8.02
C ARG A 157 -22.28 -10.57 -9.38
N LEU A 158 -22.28 -9.71 -10.40
CA LEU A 158 -22.69 -10.10 -11.76
C LEU A 158 -21.83 -11.24 -12.31
N GLY A 159 -20.50 -11.11 -12.19
CA GLY A 159 -19.57 -12.13 -12.67
C GLY A 159 -19.78 -13.47 -12.00
N LEU A 160 -19.94 -13.49 -10.67
CA LEU A 160 -20.17 -14.71 -9.89
C LEU A 160 -21.54 -15.33 -10.16
N ASP A 161 -22.61 -14.51 -10.26
CA ASP A 161 -23.95 -14.97 -10.62
C ASP A 161 -23.95 -15.66 -12.01
N VAL A 162 -23.27 -15.06 -13.01
CA VAL A 162 -23.17 -15.63 -14.37
C VAL A 162 -22.27 -16.86 -14.39
N ALA A 163 -21.14 -16.84 -13.69
CA ALA A 163 -20.23 -17.98 -13.60
C ALA A 163 -20.88 -19.21 -12.93
N ALA A 164 -21.77 -18.98 -11.96
CA ALA A 164 -22.53 -20.05 -11.31
C ALA A 164 -23.70 -20.57 -12.18
N ALA A 165 -24.28 -19.72 -13.03
CA ALA A 165 -25.44 -20.07 -13.84
C ALA A 165 -25.09 -20.73 -15.18
N CYS A 166 -23.92 -20.45 -15.75
CA CYS A 166 -23.52 -20.93 -17.08
C CYS A 166 -22.42 -22.00 -16.98
N THR A 167 -22.73 -23.24 -17.37
CA THR A 167 -21.79 -24.38 -17.32
C THR A 167 -20.75 -24.37 -18.45
N ASP A 168 -21.05 -23.69 -19.56
CA ASP A 168 -20.25 -23.76 -20.79
C ASP A 168 -19.21 -22.63 -20.89
N LEU A 169 -18.91 -21.98 -19.76
CA LEU A 169 -17.92 -20.90 -19.74
C LEU A 169 -16.48 -21.44 -19.84
N PRO A 170 -15.60 -20.75 -20.59
CA PRO A 170 -14.19 -21.09 -20.62
C PRO A 170 -13.58 -21.09 -19.20
N LYS A 171 -12.94 -22.20 -18.81
CA LYS A 171 -12.34 -22.34 -17.47
C LYS A 171 -11.34 -21.22 -17.18
N GLU A 172 -10.52 -20.85 -18.16
CA GLU A 172 -9.52 -19.78 -18.03
C GLU A 172 -10.16 -18.43 -17.69
N ALA A 173 -11.28 -18.08 -18.33
CA ALA A 173 -11.99 -16.82 -18.08
C ALA A 173 -12.58 -16.79 -16.66
N THR A 174 -13.14 -17.91 -16.21
CA THR A 174 -13.67 -18.05 -14.84
C THR A 174 -12.56 -17.99 -13.80
N THR A 175 -11.43 -18.69 -14.02
CA THR A 175 -10.27 -18.64 -13.11
C THR A 175 -9.69 -17.23 -13.03
N ARG A 176 -9.62 -16.52 -14.17
CA ARG A 176 -9.18 -15.12 -14.23
C ARG A 176 -10.09 -14.20 -13.43
N LEU A 177 -11.41 -14.34 -13.59
CA LEU A 177 -12.41 -13.60 -12.80
C LEU A 177 -12.23 -13.85 -11.30
N PHE A 178 -12.10 -15.11 -10.89
CA PHE A 178 -11.93 -15.50 -9.49
C PHE A 178 -10.67 -14.90 -8.88
N LYS A 179 -9.54 -15.03 -9.59
CA LYS A 179 -8.27 -14.41 -9.21
C LYS A 179 -8.41 -12.90 -9.02
N ALA A 180 -9.08 -12.22 -9.94
CA ALA A 180 -9.26 -10.78 -9.90
C ALA A 180 -10.12 -10.31 -8.70
N ILE A 181 -11.20 -11.04 -8.38
CA ILE A 181 -12.04 -10.77 -7.19
C ILE A 181 -11.24 -11.00 -5.90
N CYS A 182 -10.53 -12.12 -5.79
CA CYS A 182 -9.72 -12.43 -4.62
C CYS A 182 -8.59 -11.42 -4.42
N ASN A 183 -7.92 -11.00 -5.50
CA ASN A 183 -6.92 -9.93 -5.45
C ASN A 183 -7.49 -8.64 -4.87
N HIS A 184 -8.69 -8.23 -5.31
CA HIS A 184 -9.32 -7.01 -4.81
C HIS A 184 -9.61 -7.07 -3.31
N GLU A 185 -10.21 -8.16 -2.85
CA GLU A 185 -10.57 -8.31 -1.43
C GLU A 185 -9.35 -8.50 -0.52
N LEU A 186 -8.32 -9.23 -0.97
CA LEU A 186 -7.06 -9.36 -0.23
C LEU A 186 -6.31 -8.03 -0.15
N LEU A 187 -6.24 -7.26 -1.24
CA LEU A 187 -5.64 -5.91 -1.20
C LEU A 187 -6.36 -4.97 -0.23
N ARG A 188 -7.69 -5.06 -0.13
CA ARG A 188 -8.47 -4.29 0.85
C ARG A 188 -8.22 -4.76 2.28
N LYS A 189 -7.93 -6.05 2.47
CA LYS A 189 -7.70 -6.67 3.78
C LYS A 189 -6.29 -6.42 4.32
N MET A 190 -5.29 -6.46 3.46
CA MET A 190 -3.88 -6.33 3.83
C MET A 190 -3.50 -4.89 4.22
N ASP A 191 -2.59 -4.75 5.19
CA ASP A 191 -2.13 -3.44 5.67
C ASP A 191 -1.00 -2.87 4.79
N PHE A 192 -1.33 -2.51 3.55
CA PHE A 192 -0.37 -1.87 2.64
C PHE A 192 0.11 -0.50 3.15
N PHE A 193 -0.67 0.16 4.00
CA PHE A 193 -0.33 1.48 4.53
C PHE A 193 0.90 1.45 5.43
N ALA A 194 1.16 0.33 6.12
CA ALA A 194 2.32 0.14 6.97
C ALA A 194 3.65 -0.05 6.22
N HIS A 195 3.61 -0.18 4.88
CA HIS A 195 4.77 -0.55 4.07
C HIS A 195 5.11 0.53 3.03
N PRO A 196 6.40 0.79 2.77
CA PRO A 196 6.85 1.65 1.67
C PRO A 196 6.54 1.03 0.30
N PRO A 197 6.49 1.81 -0.80
CA PRO A 197 6.03 1.31 -2.11
C PRO A 197 6.83 0.12 -2.64
N ALA A 198 8.14 0.08 -2.40
CA ALA A 198 9.00 -1.05 -2.79
C ALA A 198 8.62 -2.35 -2.06
N MET A 199 8.25 -2.27 -0.77
CA MET A 199 7.77 -3.43 -0.01
C MET A 199 6.35 -3.82 -0.43
N GLN A 200 5.47 -2.84 -0.66
CA GLN A 200 4.13 -3.08 -1.20
C GLN A 200 4.21 -3.88 -2.52
N GLN A 201 5.14 -3.53 -3.41
CA GLN A 201 5.33 -4.24 -4.67
C GLN A 201 5.76 -5.70 -4.46
N ARG A 202 6.70 -5.96 -3.53
CA ARG A 202 7.15 -7.33 -3.19
C ARG A 202 6.01 -8.17 -2.63
N ILE A 203 5.24 -7.60 -1.68
CA ILE A 203 4.06 -8.24 -1.10
C ILE A 203 3.03 -8.57 -2.20
N TRP A 204 2.80 -7.64 -3.14
CA TRP A 204 1.89 -7.86 -4.26
C TRP A 204 2.35 -8.98 -5.19
N LEU A 205 3.64 -9.05 -5.51
CA LEU A 205 4.21 -10.11 -6.36
C LEU A 205 4.03 -11.48 -5.70
N GLU A 206 4.31 -11.58 -4.41
CA GLU A 206 4.11 -12.82 -3.66
C GLU A 206 2.63 -13.24 -3.65
N LEU A 207 1.72 -12.29 -3.39
CA LEU A 207 0.29 -12.54 -3.45
C LEU A 207 -0.14 -13.13 -4.80
N GLN A 208 0.43 -12.65 -5.92
CA GLN A 208 0.10 -13.17 -7.25
C GLN A 208 0.47 -14.63 -7.46
N PHE A 209 1.48 -15.13 -6.75
CA PHE A 209 1.91 -16.53 -6.80
C PHE A 209 0.95 -17.48 -6.08
N HIS A 210 0.30 -17.01 -5.02
CA HIS A 210 -0.57 -17.84 -4.17
C HIS A 210 -2.07 -17.70 -4.48
N VAL A 211 -2.53 -16.52 -4.90
CA VAL A 211 -3.97 -16.20 -5.01
C VAL A 211 -4.77 -17.13 -5.94
N GLY A 212 -4.11 -17.81 -6.89
CA GLY A 212 -4.76 -18.64 -7.91
C GLY A 212 -5.50 -19.87 -7.37
N VAL A 213 -5.27 -20.27 -6.12
CA VAL A 213 -6.00 -21.40 -5.49
C VAL A 213 -7.35 -21.00 -4.92
N LEU A 214 -7.63 -19.69 -4.81
CA LEU A 214 -8.85 -19.18 -4.17
C LEU A 214 -10.03 -19.20 -5.14
N GLN A 215 -11.20 -19.53 -4.60
CA GLN A 215 -12.45 -19.61 -5.36
C GLN A 215 -13.55 -18.81 -4.65
N PRO A 216 -13.80 -17.56 -5.07
CA PRO A 216 -14.86 -16.73 -4.50
C PRO A 216 -16.24 -17.27 -4.87
N GLN A 217 -17.16 -17.17 -3.94
CA GLN A 217 -18.57 -17.51 -4.11
C GLN A 217 -19.43 -16.32 -3.68
N PHE A 218 -20.57 -16.16 -4.34
CA PHE A 218 -21.58 -15.17 -3.95
C PHE A 218 -22.68 -15.86 -3.15
N LEU A 219 -22.87 -15.43 -1.90
CA LEU A 219 -23.92 -15.91 -1.01
C LEU A 219 -24.98 -14.82 -0.85
N ARG A 220 -26.21 -15.14 -1.23
CA ARG A 220 -27.36 -14.22 -1.06
C ARG A 220 -27.85 -14.26 0.38
N GLN A 221 -28.40 -13.13 0.82
CA GLN A 221 -29.08 -13.02 2.09
C GLN A 221 -30.13 -14.15 2.27
N GLY A 222 -30.14 -14.77 3.44
CA GLY A 222 -31.10 -15.81 3.82
C GLY A 222 -30.87 -17.18 3.19
N VAL A 223 -29.85 -17.35 2.34
CA VAL A 223 -29.48 -18.65 1.77
C VAL A 223 -28.57 -19.39 2.74
N SER A 224 -28.86 -20.68 2.98
CA SER A 224 -28.02 -21.53 3.82
C SER A 224 -26.64 -21.74 3.18
N PRO A 225 -25.55 -21.66 3.96
CA PRO A 225 -24.21 -21.86 3.45
C PRO A 225 -24.00 -23.27 2.88
N ALA A 226 -23.17 -23.36 1.83
CA ALA A 226 -22.74 -24.64 1.28
C ALA A 226 -21.76 -25.36 2.24
N ALA A 227 -21.55 -26.67 2.03
CA ALA A 227 -20.63 -27.47 2.85
C ALA A 227 -19.18 -26.95 2.85
N THR A 228 -18.78 -26.20 1.82
CA THR A 228 -17.47 -25.53 1.72
C THR A 228 -17.26 -24.40 2.74
N CYS A 229 -18.31 -24.02 3.48
CA CYS A 229 -18.26 -23.00 4.52
C CYS A 229 -17.88 -23.52 5.93
N THR A 230 -17.31 -24.72 6.00
CA THR A 230 -16.91 -25.41 7.26
C THR A 230 -15.43 -25.20 7.62
N ALA A 231 -14.68 -24.50 6.79
CA ALA A 231 -13.27 -24.15 7.01
C ALA A 231 -13.12 -22.63 7.09
N PRO A 232 -11.95 -22.07 7.48
CA PRO A 232 -11.75 -20.63 7.53
C PRO A 232 -12.11 -19.94 6.21
N LEU A 233 -12.87 -18.85 6.28
CA LEU A 233 -13.42 -18.10 5.17
C LEU A 233 -13.04 -16.63 5.31
N LEU A 234 -12.77 -15.98 4.18
CA LEU A 234 -12.81 -14.53 4.07
C LEU A 234 -14.23 -14.12 3.67
N LEU A 235 -14.88 -13.33 4.53
CA LEU A 235 -16.26 -12.90 4.39
C LEU A 235 -16.34 -11.39 4.12
N THR A 236 -16.89 -11.01 2.98
CA THR A 236 -17.12 -9.60 2.64
C THR A 236 -18.61 -9.27 2.72
N ASN A 237 -18.99 -8.31 3.56
CA ASN A 237 -20.36 -7.80 3.63
C ASN A 237 -20.58 -6.70 2.57
N LEU A 238 -21.45 -6.97 1.58
CA LEU A 238 -21.69 -6.03 0.47
C LEU A 238 -22.41 -4.74 0.91
N ASN A 239 -23.14 -4.77 2.02
CA ASN A 239 -23.80 -3.59 2.58
C ASN A 239 -22.82 -2.64 3.28
N ARG A 240 -21.60 -3.09 3.60
CA ARG A 240 -20.58 -2.32 4.32
C ARG A 240 -19.29 -2.17 3.49
N PRO A 241 -19.32 -1.44 2.36
CA PRO A 241 -18.16 -1.26 1.47
C PRO A 241 -16.96 -0.56 2.12
N ASN A 242 -17.15 0.16 3.23
CA ASN A 242 -16.04 0.75 3.98
C ASN A 242 -15.24 -0.29 4.77
N ASN A 243 -15.85 -1.43 5.09
CA ASN A 243 -15.22 -2.43 5.91
C ASN A 243 -14.51 -3.43 4.97
N PRO A 244 -13.22 -3.73 5.22
CA PRO A 244 -12.58 -4.84 4.53
C PRO A 244 -13.24 -6.15 4.94
N ALA A 245 -12.93 -7.22 4.22
CA ALA A 245 -13.42 -8.54 4.55
C ALA A 245 -12.97 -8.97 5.95
N SER A 246 -13.79 -9.79 6.62
CA SER A 246 -13.49 -10.37 7.93
C SER A 246 -13.18 -11.86 7.80
N VAL A 247 -12.25 -12.38 8.60
CA VAL A 247 -11.99 -13.82 8.66
C VAL A 247 -12.98 -14.48 9.62
N SER A 248 -13.72 -15.47 9.12
CA SER A 248 -14.63 -16.29 9.92
C SER A 248 -14.14 -17.73 9.92
N LEU A 249 -14.18 -18.40 11.06
CA LEU A 249 -13.73 -19.80 11.17
C LEU A 249 -14.66 -20.76 10.42
N GLN A 250 -15.96 -20.48 10.42
CA GLN A 250 -16.99 -21.24 9.72
C GLN A 250 -18.26 -20.39 9.55
N LEU A 251 -19.15 -20.81 8.64
CA LEU A 251 -20.48 -20.24 8.49
C LEU A 251 -21.51 -21.34 8.75
N THR A 252 -22.19 -21.29 9.90
CA THR A 252 -23.20 -22.28 10.29
C THR A 252 -24.63 -21.84 10.02
N GLU A 253 -24.86 -20.53 9.93
CA GLU A 253 -26.17 -19.92 9.78
C GLU A 253 -26.27 -19.09 8.49
N ALA A 254 -27.51 -18.86 8.05
CA ALA A 254 -27.78 -17.98 6.93
C ALA A 254 -27.45 -16.52 7.30
N LEU A 255 -26.82 -15.79 6.37
CA LEU A 255 -26.47 -14.40 6.61
C LEU A 255 -27.65 -13.46 6.42
N ALA A 256 -27.70 -12.42 7.25
CA ALA A 256 -28.66 -11.32 7.13
C ALA A 256 -28.31 -10.31 6.03
N PHE A 257 -27.33 -10.59 5.17
CA PHE A 257 -26.85 -9.71 4.11
C PHE A 257 -26.25 -10.51 2.96
N ASP A 258 -26.19 -9.89 1.77
CA ASP A 258 -25.45 -10.41 0.62
C ASP A 258 -23.93 -10.37 0.90
N ALA A 259 -23.23 -11.47 0.63
CA ALA A 259 -21.82 -11.63 0.96
C ALA A 259 -20.99 -12.27 -0.16
N PHE A 260 -19.71 -11.89 -0.26
CA PHE A 260 -18.72 -12.74 -0.91
C PHE A 260 -18.06 -13.64 0.14
N VAL A 261 -17.93 -14.91 -0.20
CA VAL A 261 -17.32 -15.94 0.63
C VAL A 261 -16.15 -16.51 -0.14
N ILE A 262 -14.95 -16.47 0.43
CA ILE A 262 -13.74 -17.03 -0.16
C ILE A 262 -13.16 -18.04 0.82
N PRO A 263 -13.19 -19.35 0.52
CA PRO A 263 -12.54 -20.36 1.35
C PRO A 263 -11.02 -20.15 1.39
N LEU A 264 -10.45 -20.13 2.61
CA LEU A 264 -9.04 -19.82 2.84
C LEU A 264 -8.17 -21.04 3.13
N ALA A 265 -8.74 -22.19 3.51
CA ALA A 265 -7.97 -23.34 4.02
C ALA A 265 -6.74 -23.71 3.15
N ALA A 266 -6.96 -24.02 1.86
CA ALA A 266 -5.88 -24.40 0.94
C ALA A 266 -4.90 -23.25 0.65
N PHE A 267 -5.35 -22.00 0.78
CA PHE A 267 -4.51 -20.82 0.59
C PHE A 267 -3.61 -20.59 1.80
N THR A 268 -4.17 -20.61 3.01
CA THR A 268 -3.42 -20.45 4.26
C THR A 268 -2.36 -21.55 4.40
N GLU A 269 -2.72 -22.82 4.18
CA GLU A 269 -1.77 -23.94 4.21
C GLU A 269 -0.61 -23.73 3.23
N ARG A 270 -0.92 -23.33 1.99
CA ARG A 270 0.09 -23.05 0.95
C ARG A 270 1.03 -21.91 1.35
N VAL A 271 0.51 -20.86 1.97
CA VAL A 271 1.30 -19.69 2.40
C VAL A 271 2.17 -20.06 3.61
N GLU A 272 1.63 -20.79 4.59
CA GLU A 272 2.38 -21.28 5.75
C GLU A 272 3.52 -22.22 5.35
N MET A 273 3.26 -23.14 4.42
CA MET A 273 4.30 -24.01 3.85
C MET A 273 5.42 -23.22 3.18
N ALA A 274 5.09 -22.15 2.45
CA ALA A 274 6.08 -21.31 1.79
C ALA A 274 6.96 -20.56 2.80
N VAL A 275 6.36 -20.01 3.87
CA VAL A 275 7.10 -19.37 4.98
C VAL A 275 8.01 -20.38 5.67
N HIS A 276 7.49 -21.55 6.02
CA HIS A 276 8.29 -22.58 6.69
C HIS A 276 9.46 -23.03 5.82
N HIS A 277 9.22 -23.27 4.53
CA HIS A 277 10.26 -23.65 3.59
C HIS A 277 11.33 -22.56 3.45
N ALA A 278 10.94 -21.31 3.17
CA ALA A 278 11.88 -20.20 3.02
C ALA A 278 12.67 -19.94 4.31
N GLY A 279 12.00 -19.96 5.46
CA GLY A 279 12.62 -19.83 6.77
C GLY A 279 13.63 -20.95 7.04
N SER A 280 13.29 -22.21 6.73
CA SER A 280 14.20 -23.34 6.94
C SER A 280 15.50 -23.24 6.13
N ILE A 281 15.42 -22.78 4.87
CA ILE A 281 16.58 -22.60 4.00
C ILE A 281 17.44 -21.43 4.49
N LEU A 282 16.83 -20.30 4.89
CA LEU A 282 17.56 -19.13 5.39
C LEU A 282 18.36 -19.44 6.67
N HIS A 283 17.86 -20.32 7.54
CA HIS A 283 18.52 -20.69 8.79
C HIS A 283 19.50 -21.87 8.66
N GLN A 284 19.55 -22.55 7.50
CA GLN A 284 20.40 -23.71 7.26
C GLN A 284 21.32 -23.49 6.04
N PRO A 285 22.58 -23.05 6.26
CA PRO A 285 23.50 -22.71 5.17
C PRO A 285 23.88 -23.91 4.27
N ASP A 286 23.70 -25.14 4.75
CA ASP A 286 23.92 -26.34 3.93
C ASP A 286 22.78 -26.60 2.93
N MET A 287 21.55 -26.18 3.24
CA MET A 287 20.42 -26.24 2.31
C MET A 287 20.51 -25.15 1.24
N GLN A 288 21.04 -23.97 1.57
CA GLN A 288 21.30 -22.90 0.59
C GLN A 288 22.24 -23.34 -0.53
N LYS A 289 23.20 -24.24 -0.26
CA LYS A 289 24.12 -24.76 -1.29
C LYS A 289 23.45 -25.73 -2.26
N GLN A 290 22.31 -26.32 -1.89
CA GLN A 290 21.59 -27.31 -2.67
C GLN A 290 20.46 -26.72 -3.52
N VAL A 291 20.01 -25.50 -3.20
CA VAL A 291 18.82 -24.89 -3.78
C VAL A 291 19.20 -23.67 -4.62
N LEU A 292 18.67 -23.58 -5.84
CA LEU A 292 18.92 -22.49 -6.80
C LEU A 292 18.14 -21.18 -6.49
N HIS A 293 17.75 -20.95 -5.23
CA HIS A 293 17.04 -19.73 -4.84
C HIS A 293 18.03 -18.70 -4.31
N THR A 294 17.86 -17.45 -4.73
CA THR A 294 18.63 -16.35 -4.17
C THR A 294 18.14 -16.04 -2.75
N GLU A 295 19.04 -15.62 -1.85
CA GLU A 295 18.67 -15.17 -0.50
C GLU A 295 17.59 -14.08 -0.56
N HIS A 296 17.70 -13.19 -1.54
CA HIS A 296 16.72 -12.15 -1.83
C HIS A 296 15.32 -12.67 -2.16
N GLU A 297 15.21 -13.77 -2.93
CA GLU A 297 13.92 -14.41 -3.22
C GLU A 297 13.28 -14.98 -1.95
N LEU A 298 14.07 -15.65 -1.11
CA LEU A 298 13.59 -16.22 0.14
C LEU A 298 13.11 -15.14 1.12
N GLU A 299 13.83 -14.02 1.22
CA GLU A 299 13.41 -12.86 2.00
C GLU A 299 12.11 -12.25 1.48
N ASN A 300 11.94 -12.16 0.16
CA ASN A 300 10.72 -11.64 -0.46
C ASN A 300 9.52 -12.55 -0.17
N THR A 301 9.70 -13.87 -0.25
CA THR A 301 8.68 -14.86 0.15
C THR A 301 8.33 -14.73 1.62
N MET A 302 9.32 -14.64 2.51
CA MET A 302 9.10 -14.44 3.95
C MET A 302 8.29 -13.16 4.22
N LEU A 303 8.70 -12.04 3.62
CA LEU A 303 8.02 -10.75 3.78
C LEU A 303 6.58 -10.79 3.26
N GLY A 304 6.37 -11.27 2.03
CA GLY A 304 5.07 -11.31 1.39
C GLY A 304 4.10 -12.25 2.09
N CYS A 305 4.52 -13.48 2.36
CA CYS A 305 3.68 -14.48 3.01
C CYS A 305 3.37 -14.12 4.47
N THR A 306 4.32 -13.57 5.22
CA THR A 306 4.06 -13.10 6.60
C THR A 306 3.04 -11.95 6.60
N ALA A 307 3.13 -11.02 5.66
CA ALA A 307 2.16 -9.94 5.52
C ALA A 307 0.74 -10.47 5.21
N ILE A 308 0.64 -11.51 4.38
CA ILE A 308 -0.63 -12.19 4.08
C ILE A 308 -1.19 -12.86 5.35
N LEU A 309 -0.39 -13.66 6.04
CA LEU A 309 -0.82 -14.37 7.26
C LEU A 309 -1.24 -13.40 8.37
N ASN A 310 -0.46 -12.33 8.59
CA ASN A 310 -0.81 -11.28 9.56
C ASN A 310 -2.15 -10.61 9.23
N ALA A 311 -2.47 -10.44 7.94
CA ALA A 311 -3.75 -9.88 7.53
C ALA A 311 -4.92 -10.86 7.76
N LEU A 312 -4.66 -12.18 7.76
CA LEU A 312 -5.68 -13.20 7.98
C LEU A 312 -5.88 -13.58 9.45
N ASN A 313 -4.83 -13.50 10.27
CA ASN A 313 -4.83 -13.92 11.68
C ASN A 313 -5.46 -12.89 12.64
N GLU A 314 -6.54 -12.20 12.24
CA GLU A 314 -7.19 -11.11 12.98
C GLU A 314 -7.04 -11.19 14.51
N GLU A 315 -6.05 -10.49 15.07
CA GLU A 315 -6.10 -10.11 16.48
C GLU A 315 -6.99 -8.87 16.56
N PRO A 316 -8.13 -8.94 17.27
CA PRO A 316 -8.92 -7.73 17.52
C PRO A 316 -8.00 -6.75 18.24
N ARG A 317 -7.79 -5.56 17.65
CA ARG A 317 -7.10 -4.46 18.35
C ARG A 317 -7.88 -4.20 19.64
N GLN A 318 -7.34 -4.67 20.77
CA GLN A 318 -8.02 -4.64 22.07
C GLN A 318 -8.15 -3.22 22.62
N ASP A 319 -7.41 -2.26 22.05
CA ASP A 319 -7.38 -0.91 22.57
C ASP A 319 -8.48 -0.03 21.98
N GLU A 320 -9.42 0.34 22.85
CA GLU A 320 -10.33 1.45 22.62
C GLU A 320 -9.52 2.71 22.25
N ARG A 321 -10.06 3.54 21.34
CA ARG A 321 -9.46 4.84 21.04
C ARG A 321 -9.36 5.63 22.34
N GLY A 322 -8.14 5.82 22.84
CA GLY A 322 -7.89 6.65 24.00
C GLY A 322 -8.51 8.04 23.83
N SER A 323 -8.94 8.64 24.92
CA SER A 323 -9.40 10.04 24.93
C SER A 323 -8.34 10.94 24.29
N ARG A 324 -8.77 11.92 23.48
CA ARG A 324 -7.88 12.88 22.81
C ARG A 324 -6.94 13.52 23.84
N ILE A 325 -5.63 13.37 23.62
CA ILE A 325 -4.59 13.96 24.45
C ILE A 325 -4.37 15.40 24.00
N ASP A 326 -4.48 16.38 24.89
CA ASP A 326 -4.26 17.81 24.57
C ASP A 326 -2.77 18.18 24.47
N ALA A 327 -1.99 17.36 23.75
CA ALA A 327 -0.60 17.64 23.41
C ALA A 327 -0.46 17.78 21.89
N ARG A 328 0.57 18.53 21.46
CA ARG A 328 0.91 18.70 20.05
C ARG A 328 2.33 18.26 19.79
N ILE A 329 2.60 17.83 18.55
CA ILE A 329 3.93 17.43 18.10
C ILE A 329 4.34 18.26 16.89
N VAL A 330 5.59 18.71 16.88
CA VAL A 330 6.26 19.24 15.68
C VAL A 330 7.23 18.19 15.17
N LEU A 331 7.09 17.84 13.89
CA LEU A 331 7.94 16.84 13.25
C LEU A 331 9.21 17.48 12.68
N GLN A 332 10.37 16.95 13.05
CA GLN A 332 11.65 17.27 12.44
C GLN A 332 12.00 16.22 11.37
N LEU A 333 11.89 16.58 10.10
CA LEU A 333 12.14 15.66 8.96
C LEU A 333 13.63 15.50 8.63
N HIS A 334 14.48 16.44 9.07
CA HIS A 334 15.91 16.37 8.80
C HIS A 334 16.57 15.37 9.78
N ALA A 335 16.84 14.15 9.31
CA ALA A 335 17.34 13.03 10.13
C ALA A 335 18.56 13.40 11.00
N THR A 336 19.57 14.07 10.44
CA THR A 336 20.75 14.54 11.20
C THR A 336 20.38 15.39 12.41
N LYS A 337 19.48 16.37 12.22
CA LYS A 337 19.03 17.26 13.30
C LYS A 337 18.15 16.50 14.29
N ALA A 338 17.27 15.62 13.80
CA ALA A 338 16.43 14.78 14.66
C ALA A 338 17.27 13.93 15.62
N LEU A 339 18.31 13.25 15.11
CA LEU A 339 19.22 12.44 15.93
C LEU A 339 19.96 13.28 16.98
N GLN A 340 20.47 14.45 16.61
CA GLN A 340 21.16 15.33 17.55
C GLN A 340 20.23 15.89 18.63
N GLN A 341 19.04 16.35 18.25
CA GLN A 341 18.06 16.94 19.17
C GLN A 341 17.49 15.91 20.13
N ALA A 342 17.28 14.67 19.69
CA ALA A 342 16.76 13.61 20.56
C ALA A 342 17.66 13.32 21.76
N PHE A 343 18.98 13.46 21.60
CA PHE A 343 19.99 13.21 22.64
C PHE A 343 20.64 14.49 23.16
N ALA A 344 20.11 15.67 22.82
CA ALA A 344 20.52 16.91 23.46
C ALA A 344 20.04 16.91 24.92
N GLY A 345 20.88 17.38 25.84
CA GLY A 345 20.59 17.42 27.29
C GLY A 345 19.52 18.42 27.72
N ASP A 346 18.71 18.91 26.77
CA ASP A 346 17.48 19.66 27.03
C ASP A 346 16.35 18.66 27.29
N ASP A 347 15.38 19.02 28.11
CA ASP A 347 14.23 18.17 28.46
C ASP A 347 13.34 17.91 27.24
N GLY A 348 13.60 18.58 26.11
CA GLY A 348 12.97 18.30 24.81
C GLY A 348 11.51 18.76 24.73
N TYR A 349 11.08 19.52 25.74
CA TYR A 349 9.72 20.05 25.89
C TYR A 349 9.71 21.56 25.63
N GLY A 350 8.85 21.98 24.70
CA GLY A 350 8.52 23.40 24.56
C GLY A 350 7.36 23.76 25.48
N LYS A 351 7.52 24.75 26.38
CA LYS A 351 6.37 25.44 27.01
C LYS A 351 5.60 26.18 25.93
N LYS A 352 4.27 26.03 25.86
CA LYS A 352 3.43 26.75 24.91
C LYS A 352 3.55 28.26 25.12
N GLU A 353 3.70 29.00 24.01
CA GLU A 353 3.26 30.39 23.92
C GLU A 353 1.72 30.47 23.89
N PRO A 354 1.11 31.60 24.32
CA PRO A 354 -0.35 31.73 24.46
C PRO A 354 -1.15 31.43 23.18
N THR A 355 -2.30 30.81 23.40
CA THR A 355 -3.02 29.88 22.51
C THR A 355 -3.73 30.46 21.28
N GLN A 356 -3.37 31.63 20.74
CA GLN A 356 -4.13 32.21 19.62
C GLN A 356 -3.33 32.70 18.40
N GLN A 357 -2.00 32.86 18.46
CA GLN A 357 -1.28 33.53 17.36
C GLN A 357 -0.36 32.65 16.49
N ASN A 358 -0.04 31.41 16.89
CA ASN A 358 0.80 30.53 16.10
C ASN A 358 0.09 29.21 15.73
N ARG A 359 -0.93 29.29 14.86
CA ARG A 359 -1.26 28.17 13.97
C ARG A 359 -0.19 28.08 12.89
N THR A 360 1.04 27.75 13.26
CA THR A 360 2.05 27.40 12.27
C THR A 360 1.62 26.08 11.62
N ASN A 361 1.62 26.02 10.28
CA ASN A 361 1.14 24.89 9.45
C ASN A 361 1.85 23.53 9.71
N ASN A 362 2.79 23.48 10.65
CA ASN A 362 3.66 22.33 10.92
C ASN A 362 3.37 21.61 12.25
N THR A 363 2.34 22.02 13.00
CA THR A 363 1.95 21.36 14.25
C THR A 363 0.93 20.24 14.00
N TRP A 364 1.11 19.11 14.68
CA TRP A 364 0.24 17.95 14.63
C TRP A 364 -0.44 17.74 15.99
N ARG A 365 -1.70 17.31 15.98
CA ARG A 365 -2.44 16.92 17.19
C ARG A 365 -2.32 15.42 17.40
N ILE A 366 -2.39 14.96 18.65
CA ILE A 366 -2.34 13.53 18.95
C ILE A 366 -3.75 12.96 18.87
N ALA A 367 -3.96 11.99 17.97
CA ALA A 367 -5.21 11.27 17.83
C ALA A 367 -5.23 9.99 18.69
N ASN A 368 -4.09 9.31 18.83
CA ASN A 368 -3.89 8.15 19.70
C ASN A 368 -2.42 8.01 20.10
N LEU A 369 -2.12 7.42 21.26
CA LEU A 369 -0.77 7.19 21.76
C LEU A 369 -0.67 5.80 22.40
N HIS A 370 0.32 5.02 21.97
CA HIS A 370 0.68 3.69 22.48
C HIS A 370 2.15 3.70 22.95
N ALA A 371 2.57 2.71 23.73
CA ALA A 371 3.95 2.59 24.20
C ALA A 371 4.97 2.53 23.04
N ASP A 372 4.56 1.93 21.91
CA ASP A 372 5.40 1.71 20.73
C ASP A 372 5.16 2.73 19.60
N GLY A 373 4.23 3.67 19.75
CA GLY A 373 3.96 4.62 18.68
C GLY A 373 2.87 5.65 18.94
N VAL A 374 2.74 6.58 18.01
CA VAL A 374 1.78 7.68 18.07
C VAL A 374 1.04 7.85 16.75
N CYS A 375 -0.26 8.13 16.84
CA CYS A 375 -1.09 8.56 15.72
C CYS A 375 -1.30 10.07 15.82
N LEU A 376 -0.92 10.77 14.77
CA LEU A 376 -1.01 12.22 14.64
C LEU A 376 -2.11 12.61 13.66
N GLU A 377 -2.81 13.70 13.92
CA GLU A 377 -3.81 14.29 13.03
C GLU A 377 -3.52 15.77 12.75
N ARG A 378 -3.76 16.21 11.52
CA ARG A 378 -3.65 17.60 11.08
C ARG A 378 -4.84 17.94 10.18
N VAL A 379 -5.48 19.06 10.48
CA VAL A 379 -6.59 19.65 9.70
C VAL A 379 -6.01 20.81 8.89
N ASP A 380 -6.61 21.12 7.74
CA ASP A 380 -6.17 22.18 6.81
C ASP A 380 -4.77 21.96 6.21
N SER A 381 -4.45 20.69 5.94
CA SER A 381 -3.18 20.32 5.31
C SER A 381 -3.25 20.32 3.77
N GLY A 382 -2.16 20.73 3.12
CA GLY A 382 -1.99 20.65 1.67
C GLY A 382 -1.84 19.20 1.17
N SER A 383 -1.02 18.99 0.14
CA SER A 383 -0.73 17.63 -0.36
C SER A 383 -0.10 16.74 0.71
N VAL A 384 -0.37 15.43 0.63
CA VAL A 384 0.23 14.42 1.51
C VAL A 384 1.73 14.37 1.25
N PRO A 385 2.59 14.70 2.23
CA PRO A 385 4.03 14.64 2.03
C PRO A 385 4.46 13.17 1.92
N GLN A 386 5.37 12.89 1.00
CA GLN A 386 5.85 11.52 0.75
C GLN A 386 6.94 11.17 1.78
N ILE A 387 6.53 11.02 3.05
CA ILE A 387 7.43 10.85 4.21
C ILE A 387 7.33 9.47 4.86
N VAL A 388 6.57 8.55 4.29
CA VAL A 388 6.46 7.18 4.82
C VAL A 388 7.80 6.47 4.71
N GLY A 389 8.23 5.85 5.80
CA GLY A 389 9.56 5.27 5.96
C GLY A 389 10.64 6.27 6.39
N ALA A 390 10.30 7.55 6.62
CA ALA A 390 11.26 8.53 7.12
C ALA A 390 11.50 8.40 8.62
N LEU A 391 12.76 8.55 9.03
CA LEU A 391 13.16 8.85 10.40
C LEU A 391 12.80 10.30 10.73
N VAL A 392 12.05 10.51 11.81
CA VAL A 392 11.59 11.83 12.25
C VAL A 392 11.88 12.08 13.72
N GLY A 393 12.23 13.33 14.03
CA GLY A 393 12.30 13.82 15.41
C GLY A 393 10.94 14.31 15.88
N LEU A 394 10.59 13.99 17.12
CA LEU A 394 9.33 14.32 17.76
C LEU A 394 9.58 15.40 18.81
N HIS A 395 9.15 16.62 18.52
CA HIS A 395 9.22 17.74 19.47
C HIS A 395 7.86 17.91 20.13
N TRP A 396 7.79 17.65 21.43
CA TRP A 396 6.55 17.64 22.19
C TRP A 396 6.23 19.04 22.72
N LEU A 397 5.01 19.50 22.41
CA LEU A 397 4.43 20.73 22.90
C LEU A 397 3.32 20.38 23.89
N LEU A 398 3.67 20.42 25.18
CA LEU A 398 2.77 20.06 26.27
C LEU A 398 1.96 21.28 26.75
N PRO A 399 0.72 21.07 27.22
CA PRO A 399 -0.05 22.10 27.92
C PRO A 399 0.57 22.42 29.30
N GLU A 400 0.20 23.58 29.87
CA GLU A 400 0.71 24.02 31.18
C GLU A 400 0.31 23.09 32.33
N VAL A 401 -0.87 22.48 32.23
CA VAL A 401 -1.30 21.38 33.09
C VAL A 401 -1.00 20.09 32.34
N PRO A 402 -0.14 19.18 32.85
CA PRO A 402 0.21 17.96 32.15
C PRO A 402 -1.06 17.14 31.86
N PRO A 403 -1.25 16.67 30.62
CA PRO A 403 -2.44 15.90 30.29
C PRO A 403 -2.39 14.55 31.02
N ASP A 404 -3.55 14.01 31.38
CA ASP A 404 -3.67 12.62 31.83
C ASP A 404 -3.23 11.70 30.69
N LEU A 405 -1.96 11.32 30.68
CA LEU A 405 -1.42 10.36 29.73
C LEU A 405 -1.86 8.96 30.15
N PRO A 406 -2.26 8.10 29.20
CA PRO A 406 -2.85 6.79 29.51
C PRO A 406 -1.94 5.86 30.32
N PHE A 407 -0.64 6.17 30.40
CA PHE A 407 0.36 5.36 31.10
C PHE A 407 0.52 5.67 32.58
N CYS A 408 -0.12 6.72 33.13
CA CYS A 408 0.10 7.13 34.51
C CYS A 408 -1.17 7.58 35.24
N ARG A 409 -2.01 6.63 35.64
CA ARG A 409 -3.14 6.90 36.57
C ARG A 409 -2.74 6.91 38.05
N GLU A 410 -1.60 6.32 38.41
CA GLU A 410 -1.19 6.15 39.82
C GLU A 410 -0.15 7.17 40.30
N ASN A 411 0.53 7.89 39.39
CA ASN A 411 1.52 8.90 39.73
C ASN A 411 1.62 9.99 38.64
N PRO A 412 0.85 11.09 38.72
CA PRO A 412 0.87 12.18 37.72
C PRO A 412 2.21 12.94 37.63
N GLN A 413 3.20 12.62 38.47
CA GLN A 413 4.56 13.19 38.43
C GLN A 413 5.57 12.35 37.61
N GLN A 414 5.22 11.14 37.18
CA GLN A 414 6.07 10.31 36.32
C GLN A 414 5.48 10.21 34.92
N ILE A 415 5.63 11.26 34.12
CA ILE A 415 5.44 11.13 32.67
C ILE A 415 6.55 10.19 32.18
N PRO A 416 6.24 9.02 31.59
CA PRO A 416 7.26 8.17 30.97
C PRO A 416 8.04 9.01 29.95
N GLU A 417 9.34 8.77 29.82
CA GLU A 417 10.22 9.54 28.95
C GLU A 417 9.64 9.57 27.52
N LEU A 418 9.08 10.73 27.14
CA LEU A 418 8.37 10.87 25.87
C LEU A 418 9.36 10.63 24.73
N LYS A 419 9.09 9.61 23.91
CA LYS A 419 9.98 9.22 22.82
C LYS A 419 10.22 10.38 21.88
N ARG A 420 11.49 10.67 21.57
CA ARG A 420 11.91 11.82 20.74
C ARG A 420 12.20 11.45 19.30
N LEU A 421 12.21 10.16 18.97
CA LEU A 421 12.44 9.66 17.62
C LEU A 421 11.39 8.62 17.25
N GLY A 422 11.05 8.60 15.96
CA GLY A 422 10.21 7.56 15.40
C GLY A 422 10.37 7.43 13.89
N ILE A 423 9.77 6.39 13.34
CA ILE A 423 9.71 6.13 11.91
C ILE A 423 8.25 6.27 11.49
N VAL A 424 8.00 7.07 10.47
CA VAL A 424 6.67 7.17 9.87
C VAL A 424 6.32 5.82 9.22
N ARG A 425 5.28 5.16 9.71
CA ARG A 425 4.81 3.88 9.15
C ARG A 425 3.74 4.03 8.11
N TRP A 426 2.80 4.96 8.33
CA TRP A 426 1.71 5.18 7.41
C TRP A 426 1.28 6.65 7.43
N ILE A 427 0.70 7.09 6.33
CA ILE A 427 0.00 8.37 6.22
C ILE A 427 -1.35 8.11 5.57
N LYS A 428 -2.39 8.86 5.93
CA LYS A 428 -3.72 8.69 5.36
C LYS A 428 -4.41 10.03 5.24
N ALA A 429 -4.90 10.34 4.04
CA ALA A 429 -5.87 11.41 3.87
C ALA A 429 -7.26 10.87 4.23
N VAL A 430 -7.84 11.36 5.34
CA VAL A 430 -9.17 10.91 5.80
C VAL A 430 -10.25 11.62 5.00
N LYS A 431 -10.07 12.92 4.78
CA LYS A 431 -10.90 13.79 3.94
C LYS A 431 -10.00 14.82 3.25
N PRO A 432 -10.48 15.54 2.21
CA PRO A 432 -9.74 16.67 1.67
C PRO A 432 -9.36 17.65 2.80
N GLY A 433 -8.05 17.91 2.96
CA GLY A 433 -7.50 18.76 4.03
C GLY A 433 -7.21 18.07 5.36
N GLU A 434 -7.74 16.86 5.63
CA GLU A 434 -7.51 16.10 6.86
C GLU A 434 -6.49 14.98 6.64
N GLN A 435 -5.34 15.06 7.31
CA GLN A 435 -4.28 14.06 7.28
C GLN A 435 -4.11 13.39 8.63
N GLN A 436 -3.91 12.07 8.61
CA GLN A 436 -3.45 11.28 9.74
C GLN A 436 -2.12 10.61 9.42
N LEU A 437 -1.28 10.43 10.43
CA LEU A 437 0.05 9.87 10.31
C LEU A 437 0.29 8.91 11.48
N GLY A 438 0.76 7.70 11.21
CA GLY A 438 1.23 6.78 12.23
C GLY A 438 2.74 6.76 12.30
N ILE A 439 3.27 6.87 13.51
CA ILE A 439 4.71 6.82 13.79
C ILE A 439 4.95 5.69 14.79
N THR A 440 5.87 4.78 14.48
CA THR A 440 6.41 3.83 15.46
C THR A 440 7.63 4.47 16.12
N PHE A 441 7.73 4.40 17.43
CA PHE A 441 8.90 4.90 18.14
C PHE A 441 10.12 4.02 17.88
N ILE A 442 11.31 4.62 17.95
CA ILE A 442 12.54 3.82 17.98
C ILE A 442 12.63 3.17 19.36
N GLU A 443 12.97 1.88 19.37
CA GLU A 443 13.18 1.11 20.60
C GLU A 443 14.27 1.75 21.49
N ASP A 444 14.24 1.43 22.78
CA ASP A 444 15.24 1.91 23.71
C ASP A 444 16.60 1.19 23.56
N GLY A 445 17.63 1.79 24.16
CA GLY A 445 18.98 1.22 24.21
C GLY A 445 19.90 1.60 23.05
N TYR A 446 19.49 2.57 22.23
CA TYR A 446 20.41 3.22 21.29
C TYR A 446 21.27 4.27 21.98
N LEU A 447 22.53 4.35 21.56
CA LEU A 447 23.46 5.39 21.99
C LEU A 447 23.85 6.26 20.80
N LEU A 448 23.92 7.57 21.01
CA LEU A 448 24.42 8.50 20.01
C LEU A 448 25.96 8.40 19.93
N ALA A 449 26.48 8.31 18.71
CA ALA A 449 27.90 8.39 18.38
C ALA A 449 28.10 9.26 17.13
N GLN A 450 29.35 9.61 16.82
CA GLN A 450 29.70 10.33 15.60
C GLN A 450 30.47 9.40 14.66
N ALA A 451 29.97 9.19 13.44
CA ALA A 451 30.69 8.52 12.37
C ALA A 451 31.42 9.55 11.49
N VAL A 452 32.64 9.21 11.07
CA VAL A 452 33.45 10.02 10.15
C VAL A 452 33.94 9.14 9.01
N MET A 453 33.69 9.54 7.76
CA MET A 453 34.15 8.78 6.60
C MET A 453 35.69 8.74 6.54
N LEU A 454 36.25 7.54 6.30
CA LEU A 454 37.68 7.36 6.07
C LEU A 454 37.96 7.52 4.58
N GLY A 455 38.38 8.71 4.15
CA GLY A 455 38.74 8.99 2.75
C GLY A 455 38.15 10.31 2.24
N GLY A 456 39.04 11.27 2.01
CA GLY A 456 38.80 12.60 1.44
C GLY A 456 40.18 13.27 1.33
N GLY A 457 40.42 14.02 0.26
CA GLY A 457 41.71 14.70 0.04
C GLY A 457 42.11 15.62 1.20
N GLN A 458 43.30 16.23 1.12
CA GLN A 458 43.92 17.05 2.18
C GLN A 458 43.07 18.26 2.66
N ASP A 459 41.92 18.54 2.04
CA ASP A 459 40.97 19.53 2.51
C ASP A 459 40.15 19.01 3.71
N ALA A 460 40.46 19.57 4.88
CA ALA A 460 39.75 19.33 6.14
C ALA A 460 38.24 19.65 6.07
N GLU A 461 37.80 20.43 5.07
CA GLU A 461 36.40 20.84 4.87
C GLU A 461 35.50 19.74 4.27
N ALA A 462 36.06 18.62 3.76
CA ALA A 462 35.26 17.53 3.17
C ALA A 462 35.21 16.25 4.03
N ARG A 463 35.61 16.28 5.30
CA ARG A 463 35.41 15.15 6.22
C ARG A 463 33.93 15.06 6.59
N ARG A 464 33.18 14.30 5.78
CA ARG A 464 31.77 14.05 6.01
C ARG A 464 31.58 13.34 7.35
N THR A 465 30.84 13.98 8.26
CA THR A 465 30.52 13.42 9.57
C THR A 465 29.02 13.21 9.70
N TRP A 466 28.63 12.16 10.42
CA TRP A 466 27.24 11.82 10.67
C TRP A 466 26.99 11.53 12.15
N PRO A 467 25.94 12.08 12.77
CA PRO A 467 25.42 11.54 14.02
C PRO A 467 24.79 10.18 13.72
N VAL A 468 25.13 9.15 14.48
CA VAL A 468 24.63 7.79 14.28
C VAL A 468 24.11 7.20 15.57
N LEU A 469 23.09 6.36 15.48
CA LEU A 469 22.60 5.58 16.62
C LEU A 469 23.20 4.19 16.59
N LEU A 470 23.77 3.75 17.70
CA LEU A 470 24.38 2.44 17.87
C LEU A 470 23.60 1.61 18.88
N ARG A 471 23.33 0.36 18.53
CA ARG A 471 22.77 -0.63 19.44
C ARG A 471 23.52 -1.96 19.31
N ARG A 472 23.67 -2.66 20.42
CA ARG A 472 24.23 -4.01 20.45
C ARG A 472 23.13 -5.00 20.78
N TYR A 473 22.89 -5.96 19.90
CA TYR A 473 21.86 -6.98 20.07
C TYR A 473 22.38 -8.35 19.62
N LEU A 474 22.28 -9.37 20.47
CA LEU A 474 22.70 -10.76 20.19
C LEU A 474 24.11 -10.87 19.56
N GLY A 475 25.07 -10.08 20.03
CA GLY A 475 26.45 -10.08 19.52
C GLY A 475 26.69 -9.29 18.24
N LYS A 476 25.63 -8.89 17.51
CA LYS A 476 25.72 -7.98 16.36
C LYS A 476 25.64 -6.51 16.82
N ARG A 477 26.32 -5.62 16.09
CA ARG A 477 26.25 -4.16 16.27
C ARG A 477 25.44 -3.59 15.13
N SER A 478 24.28 -3.00 15.44
CA SER A 478 23.42 -2.33 14.48
C SER A 478 23.62 -0.82 14.57
N MET A 479 23.59 -0.16 13.42
CA MET A 479 23.80 1.27 13.30
C MET A 479 22.72 1.89 12.43
N ILE A 480 22.12 2.98 12.90
CA ILE A 480 21.21 3.84 12.13
C ILE A 480 21.95 5.14 11.83
N LEU A 481 22.00 5.53 10.56
CA LEU A 481 22.65 6.75 10.12
C LEU A 481 21.78 7.56 9.15
N PRO A 482 21.85 8.91 9.18
CA PRO A 482 20.98 9.81 8.44
C PRO A 482 21.44 9.99 6.99
N GLU A 483 21.77 8.88 6.32
CA GLU A 483 22.27 8.84 4.94
C GLU A 483 21.76 7.58 4.24
N THR A 484 21.44 7.69 2.96
CA THR A 484 20.91 6.60 2.13
C THR A 484 21.99 5.96 1.25
N GLY A 485 23.06 6.70 0.92
CA GLY A 485 24.17 6.24 0.10
C GLY A 485 25.20 5.34 0.82
N ILE A 486 24.77 4.51 1.77
CA ILE A 486 25.65 3.60 2.51
C ILE A 486 25.64 2.21 1.87
N TYR A 487 26.82 1.62 1.71
CA TYR A 487 27.02 0.34 1.04
C TYR A 487 27.90 -0.61 1.85
N ARG A 488 27.83 -1.90 1.52
CA ARG A 488 28.61 -2.97 2.15
C ARG A 488 30.11 -2.75 1.97
N GLU A 489 30.91 -3.11 2.98
CA GLU A 489 32.36 -2.88 3.08
C GLU A 489 32.78 -1.40 3.19
N MET A 490 31.85 -0.45 3.27
CA MET A 490 32.18 0.95 3.55
C MET A 490 32.86 1.07 4.93
N THR A 491 34.04 1.70 4.96
CA THR A 491 34.83 1.90 6.19
C THR A 491 34.69 3.32 6.73
N PHE A 492 34.59 3.45 8.04
CA PHE A 492 34.45 4.73 8.73
C PHE A 492 35.02 4.65 10.16
N MET A 493 35.31 5.81 10.75
CA MET A 493 35.67 5.92 12.15
C MET A 493 34.42 6.21 12.97
N LEU A 494 34.21 5.45 14.05
CA LEU A 494 33.24 5.80 15.08
C LEU A 494 33.94 6.48 16.25
N SER A 495 33.40 7.63 16.65
CA SER A 495 33.83 8.40 17.81
C SER A 495 32.69 8.44 18.84
N GLN A 496 32.97 7.95 20.06
CA GLN A 496 32.03 8.00 21.18
C GLN A 496 32.79 8.29 22.48
N ALA A 497 32.37 9.29 23.24
CA ALA A 497 32.99 9.68 24.51
C ALA A 497 34.53 9.82 24.44
N GLY A 498 35.05 10.39 23.34
CA GLY A 498 36.48 10.60 23.12
C GLY A 498 37.27 9.37 22.64
N ARG A 499 36.66 8.18 22.56
CA ARG A 499 37.28 6.98 21.97
C ARG A 499 36.94 6.88 20.51
N GLN A 500 37.94 6.56 19.69
CA GLN A 500 37.77 6.36 18.25
C GLN A 500 38.22 4.96 17.84
N ALA A 501 37.44 4.30 17.00
CA ALA A 501 37.81 3.01 16.42
C ALA A 501 37.30 2.89 14.97
N PRO A 502 38.05 2.19 14.09
CA PRO A 502 37.62 1.95 12.72
C PRO A 502 36.62 0.80 12.64
N PHE A 503 35.58 0.99 11.86
CA PHE A 503 34.52 0.03 11.59
C PHE A 503 34.30 -0.10 10.09
N LYS A 504 33.70 -1.23 9.70
CA LYS A 504 33.20 -1.46 8.36
C LYS A 504 31.75 -1.93 8.39
N VAL A 505 30.98 -1.53 7.38
CA VAL A 505 29.63 -2.03 7.15
C VAL A 505 29.73 -3.49 6.70
N SER A 506 29.29 -4.43 7.52
CA SER A 506 29.25 -5.85 7.13
C SER A 506 28.06 -6.14 6.23
N ASP A 507 26.94 -5.47 6.47
CA ASP A 507 25.69 -5.68 5.77
C ASP A 507 24.76 -4.45 5.89
N VAL A 508 23.93 -4.22 4.87
CA VAL A 508 22.96 -3.12 4.83
C VAL A 508 21.56 -3.73 4.92
N GLU A 509 20.97 -3.64 6.11
CA GLU A 509 19.65 -4.20 6.41
C GLU A 509 18.54 -3.43 5.68
N GLN A 510 18.61 -2.10 5.71
CA GLN A 510 17.58 -1.27 5.09
C GLN A 510 18.12 0.11 4.69
N ALA A 511 17.99 0.46 3.42
CA ALA A 511 18.09 1.85 2.96
C ALA A 511 16.68 2.45 2.86
N ALA A 512 16.34 3.34 3.79
CA ALA A 512 15.04 3.99 3.88
C ALA A 512 15.06 5.40 3.24
N LEU A 513 14.02 6.22 3.46
CA LEU A 513 13.86 7.50 2.75
C LEU A 513 14.97 8.52 3.09
N ASN A 514 15.37 8.60 4.35
CA ASN A 514 16.34 9.59 4.85
C ASN A 514 17.34 9.01 5.87
N TYR A 515 17.40 7.69 5.98
CA TYR A 515 18.33 6.97 6.84
C TYR A 515 18.65 5.58 6.29
N THR A 516 19.72 4.97 6.78
CA THR A 516 20.05 3.56 6.54
C THR A 516 20.24 2.84 7.87
N CYS A 517 19.74 1.61 7.96
CA CYS A 517 20.06 0.67 9.01
C CYS A 517 21.05 -0.37 8.48
N CYS A 518 22.12 -0.62 9.23
CA CYS A 518 23.18 -1.52 8.81
C CYS A 518 23.82 -2.25 10.00
N HIS A 519 24.43 -3.38 9.71
CA HIS A 519 25.28 -4.10 10.66
C HIS A 519 26.75 -3.73 10.44
N ILE A 520 27.47 -3.56 11.55
CA ILE A 520 28.85 -3.11 11.54
C ILE A 520 29.75 -4.07 12.31
N VAL A 521 30.99 -4.20 11.84
CA VAL A 521 32.04 -4.95 12.51
C VAL A 521 33.29 -4.09 12.62
N LEU A 522 34.16 -4.42 13.58
CA LEU A 522 35.46 -3.77 13.68
C LEU A 522 36.23 -4.01 12.37
N ALA A 523 36.81 -2.96 11.80
CA ALA A 523 37.69 -3.11 10.66
C ALA A 523 39.03 -3.66 11.17
N ASN A 524 39.46 -4.81 10.66
CA ASN A 524 40.78 -5.35 10.96
C ASN A 524 41.85 -4.41 10.37
N THR A 525 42.60 -3.72 11.22
CA THR A 525 43.70 -2.84 10.84
C THR A 525 45.00 -3.58 10.51
N THR A 526 44.95 -4.88 10.18
CA THR A 526 46.15 -5.69 9.88
C THR A 526 46.56 -5.70 8.41
N ASN A 527 46.22 -4.70 7.61
CA ASN A 527 46.84 -4.48 6.30
C ASN A 527 46.75 -2.98 5.95
N ASN A 528 47.75 -2.21 6.39
CA ASN A 528 48.29 -1.04 5.69
C ASN A 528 49.42 -0.42 6.53
N SER A 529 50.50 -1.18 6.67
CA SER A 529 51.82 -0.66 7.01
C SER A 529 52.88 -1.73 6.72
N THR A 530 53.09 -2.02 5.45
CA THR A 530 54.42 -2.42 4.95
C THR A 530 54.43 -2.27 3.42
N SER A 531 55.34 -1.37 2.99
CA SER A 531 55.85 -1.10 1.63
C SER A 531 54.87 -0.67 0.54
#